data_AF-A0A482ZLE4-F1
#
_entry.id   AF-A0A482ZLE4-F1
#
_cell.length_a   1.000
_cell.length_b   1.000
_cell.length_c   1.000
_cell.angle_alpha   90.00
_cell.angle_beta   90.00
_cell.angle_gamma   90.00
#
_symmetry.space_group_name_H-M   'P 1'
#
loop_
_entity.id
_entity.type
_entity.pdbx_description
1 polymer ?
#
loop_
_entity_poly.entity_id
_entity_poly.type
_entity_poly.pdbx_seq_one_letter_code
_entity_poly.pdbx_strand_id
1 'polypeptide(L)'
;MRVLFLLTAVLFLSACGEEASEKAQTTEPTTTTTTTATVNSVEKTASTTKIKPSGKTIFEQNCLVCHGKAGQGLFKDWKKRQPDGKFPAPPLNGTAHTWHHSPRLLLQTIDNGGVKFGGTMPGFKDQLTDAEKQAILDYLYSLWPQDIQQKYSARFK
;
A
#
# COMPACT_ATOMS: atom_id res chain seq x y z
N MET A 1 43.38 -21.61 19.52
CA MET A 1 44.17 -20.57 18.81
C MET A 1 43.29 -19.33 18.67
N ARG A 2 43.62 -18.27 19.40
CA ARG A 2 43.00 -16.94 19.28
C ARG A 2 43.79 -16.17 18.22
N VAL A 3 43.14 -15.69 17.16
CA VAL A 3 43.72 -14.70 16.26
C VAL A 3 42.83 -13.47 16.29
N LEU A 4 43.37 -12.46 16.97
CA LEU A 4 42.90 -11.09 17.07
C LEU A 4 43.19 -10.41 15.72
N PHE A 5 42.18 -9.85 15.05
CA PHE A 5 42.41 -8.94 13.93
C PHE A 5 41.79 -7.58 14.23
N LEU A 6 42.63 -6.58 13.95
CA LEU A 6 42.61 -5.20 14.39
C LEU A 6 41.47 -4.36 13.80
N LEU A 7 41.06 -3.37 14.60
CA LEU A 7 40.27 -2.20 14.22
C LEU A 7 40.83 -1.50 12.98
N THR A 8 39.94 -1.10 12.08
CA THR A 8 40.06 0.18 11.36
C THR A 8 38.68 0.84 11.29
N ALA A 9 38.51 1.87 12.12
CA ALA A 9 37.41 2.82 12.02
C ALA A 9 37.72 3.84 10.92
N VAL A 10 36.75 4.13 10.06
CA VAL A 10 36.79 5.32 9.19
C VAL A 10 35.49 6.08 9.40
N LEU A 11 35.60 7.17 10.18
CA LEU A 11 34.64 8.25 10.21
C LEU A 11 34.75 9.04 8.91
N PHE A 12 33.62 9.31 8.25
CA PHE A 12 33.48 10.50 7.41
C PHE A 12 32.35 11.36 7.96
N LEU A 13 32.75 12.52 8.47
CA LEU A 13 31.94 13.63 8.93
C LEU A 13 31.80 14.66 7.79
N SER A 14 30.73 15.46 7.88
CA SER A 14 30.47 16.73 7.16
C SER A 14 29.95 16.59 5.71
N ALA A 15 28.92 17.34 5.27
CA ALA A 15 28.55 18.69 5.69
C ALA A 15 27.03 18.97 5.52
N CYS A 16 26.46 19.66 6.50
CA CYS A 16 25.24 20.47 6.34
C CYS A 16 25.65 21.88 5.87
N GLY A 17 24.90 22.46 4.94
CA GLY A 17 24.99 23.85 4.55
C GLY A 17 23.61 24.37 4.19
N GLU A 18 23.02 25.14 5.10
CA GLU A 18 21.80 25.92 4.91
C GLU A 18 22.23 27.38 4.71
N GLU A 19 21.87 27.97 3.58
CA GLU A 19 22.13 29.37 3.27
C GLU A 19 20.77 30.08 3.24
N ALA A 20 20.38 30.64 4.39
CA ALA A 20 19.42 31.72 4.46
C ALA A 20 20.21 33.03 4.35
N SER A 21 19.94 33.83 3.30
CA SER A 21 20.32 35.25 3.28
C SER A 21 19.11 36.09 2.89
N GLU A 22 18.63 36.76 3.93
CA GLU A 22 17.71 37.88 3.96
C GLU A 22 18.24 39.09 3.18
N LYS A 23 17.36 39.79 2.47
CA LYS A 23 17.55 41.20 2.15
C LYS A 23 16.24 41.96 2.36
N ALA A 24 16.26 42.83 3.36
CA ALA A 24 15.20 43.72 3.78
C ALA A 24 15.09 44.99 2.91
N GLN A 25 14.11 45.82 3.29
CA GLN A 25 13.87 47.25 2.96
C GLN A 25 13.06 47.49 1.67
N THR A 26 11.98 48.27 1.63
CA THR A 26 11.68 49.51 2.36
C THR A 26 10.17 49.82 2.37
N THR A 27 9.78 50.56 3.40
CA THR A 27 8.51 51.15 3.85
C THR A 27 7.80 52.15 2.91
N GLU A 28 6.45 52.03 2.83
CA GLU A 28 5.34 53.04 2.83
C GLU A 28 5.35 54.31 1.92
N PRO A 29 4.23 55.07 1.67
CA PRO A 29 2.88 55.06 2.29
C PRO A 29 1.61 55.25 1.36
N THR A 30 0.43 54.92 1.92
CA THR A 30 -0.85 55.71 1.98
C THR A 30 -1.72 56.06 0.74
N THR A 31 -2.87 55.36 0.64
CA THR A 31 -4.28 55.91 0.64
C THR A 31 -4.78 56.61 -0.64
N THR A 32 -6.00 56.48 -1.17
CA THR A 32 -7.27 55.75 -0.93
C THR A 32 -8.09 55.97 -2.21
N THR A 33 -8.93 55.03 -2.66
CA THR A 33 -10.31 55.34 -3.11
C THR A 33 -11.13 54.05 -3.15
N THR A 34 -12.11 54.03 -2.25
CA THR A 34 -13.27 53.15 -2.15
C THR A 34 -14.02 52.97 -3.48
N THR A 35 -14.37 51.74 -3.84
CA THR A 35 -15.70 51.44 -4.42
C THR A 35 -16.14 50.05 -3.96
N THR A 36 -17.25 50.08 -3.23
CA THR A 36 -18.07 49.00 -2.70
C THR A 36 -18.53 48.01 -3.78
N ALA A 37 -18.29 46.72 -3.60
CA ALA A 37 -19.17 45.67 -4.11
C ALA A 37 -18.99 44.36 -3.32
N THR A 38 -20.04 44.04 -2.57
CA THR A 38 -20.37 42.79 -1.90
C THR A 38 -19.89 41.52 -2.62
N VAL A 39 -19.07 40.71 -1.95
CA VAL A 39 -19.10 39.25 -2.12
C VAL A 39 -19.06 38.60 -0.74
N ASN A 40 -20.10 37.80 -0.53
CA ASN A 40 -20.50 37.17 0.70
C ASN A 40 -19.41 36.30 1.32
N SER A 41 -19.40 36.30 2.66
CA SER A 41 -18.90 35.22 3.48
C SER A 41 -19.39 33.87 2.94
N VAL A 42 -18.48 33.14 2.29
CA VAL A 42 -18.54 31.69 2.16
C VAL A 42 -17.28 31.15 2.83
N GLU A 43 -17.17 31.41 4.12
CA GLU A 43 -16.40 30.53 4.99
C GLU A 43 -17.33 29.41 5.43
N LYS A 44 -16.81 28.18 5.39
CA LYS A 44 -17.34 26.97 6.03
C LYS A 44 -18.29 26.08 5.23
N THR A 45 -17.76 25.45 4.18
CA THR A 45 -17.92 23.98 3.94
C THR A 45 -16.80 23.45 3.05
N ALA A 46 -15.53 23.66 3.42
CA ALA A 46 -14.46 22.79 2.90
C ALA A 46 -14.56 21.46 3.67
N SER A 47 -15.53 20.63 3.30
CA SER A 47 -15.58 19.24 3.75
C SER A 47 -14.28 18.59 3.29
N THR A 48 -13.36 18.37 4.22
CA THR A 48 -12.07 17.75 3.92
C THR A 48 -12.36 16.29 3.56
N THR A 49 -12.62 16.01 2.30
CA THR A 49 -12.75 14.65 1.78
C THR A 49 -11.42 13.97 1.97
N LYS A 50 -11.28 13.19 3.05
CA LYS A 50 -10.11 12.33 3.25
C LYS A 50 -10.10 11.31 2.11
N ILE A 51 -9.17 11.49 1.17
CA ILE A 51 -9.00 10.57 0.05
C ILE A 51 -8.60 9.20 0.61
N LYS A 52 -9.42 8.18 0.36
CA LYS A 52 -9.12 6.79 0.74
C LYS A 52 -8.10 6.22 -0.25
N PRO A 53 -7.04 5.52 0.19
CA PRO A 53 -6.10 4.89 -0.72
C PRO A 53 -6.80 3.83 -1.60
N SER A 54 -6.34 3.69 -2.83
CA SER A 54 -6.88 2.68 -3.76
C SER A 54 -6.49 1.26 -3.33
N GLY A 55 -7.25 0.26 -3.77
CA GLY A 55 -6.94 -1.16 -3.56
C GLY A 55 -5.53 -1.55 -4.04
N LYS A 56 -5.12 -1.00 -5.19
CA LYS A 56 -3.76 -1.18 -5.72
C LYS A 56 -2.70 -0.64 -4.76
N THR A 57 -2.89 0.58 -4.24
CA THR A 57 -1.97 1.21 -3.29
C THR A 57 -1.84 0.38 -2.02
N ILE A 58 -2.96 -0.08 -1.47
CA ILE A 58 -2.98 -0.91 -0.26
C ILE A 58 -2.28 -2.26 -0.53
N PHE A 59 -2.54 -2.89 -1.67
CA PHE A 59 -1.88 -4.13 -2.07
C PHE A 59 -0.36 -3.95 -2.23
N GLU A 60 0.08 -2.85 -2.87
CA GLU A 60 1.49 -2.51 -3.03
C GLU A 60 2.18 -2.21 -1.69
N GLN A 61 1.47 -1.77 -0.66
CA GLN A 61 2.04 -1.54 0.66
C GLN A 61 2.12 -2.80 1.51
N ASN A 62 1.16 -3.71 1.36
CA ASN A 62 0.94 -4.80 2.34
C ASN A 62 1.16 -6.21 1.78
N CYS A 63 0.97 -6.42 0.47
CA CYS A 63 0.84 -7.76 -0.10
C CYS A 63 1.94 -8.08 -1.12
N LEU A 64 2.49 -7.06 -1.80
CA LEU A 64 3.42 -7.24 -2.93
C LEU A 64 4.66 -8.05 -2.56
N VAL A 65 5.14 -7.91 -1.32
CA VAL A 65 6.42 -8.49 -0.86
C VAL A 65 6.43 -10.01 -0.98
N CYS A 66 5.26 -10.64 -0.95
CA CYS A 66 5.10 -12.08 -1.12
C CYS A 66 4.38 -12.45 -2.43
N HIS A 67 3.38 -11.65 -2.84
CA HIS A 67 2.52 -11.98 -3.98
C HIS A 67 2.96 -11.33 -5.31
N GLY A 68 3.98 -10.47 -5.32
CA GLY A 68 4.46 -9.75 -6.50
C GLY A 68 3.57 -8.56 -6.88
N LYS A 69 4.14 -7.60 -7.62
CA LYS A 69 3.49 -6.29 -7.93
C LYS A 69 2.11 -6.40 -8.60
N ALA A 70 1.89 -7.43 -9.41
CA ALA A 70 0.64 -7.68 -10.10
C ALA A 70 0.04 -9.03 -9.66
N GLY A 71 0.30 -9.48 -8.44
CA GLY A 71 -0.24 -10.73 -7.91
C GLY A 71 0.27 -12.00 -8.61
N GLN A 72 1.39 -11.95 -9.32
CA GLN A 72 1.92 -13.08 -10.08
C GLN A 72 2.70 -14.12 -9.25
N GLY A 73 2.92 -13.85 -7.96
CA GLY A 73 3.82 -14.60 -7.10
C GLY A 73 5.29 -14.29 -7.38
N LEU A 74 6.18 -14.76 -6.51
CA LEU A 74 7.63 -14.59 -6.67
C LEU A 74 8.34 -15.85 -7.23
N PHE A 75 7.64 -16.97 -7.31
CA PHE A 75 8.20 -18.26 -7.66
C PHE A 75 7.45 -18.87 -8.83
N LYS A 76 8.20 -19.40 -9.81
CA LYS A 76 7.63 -20.10 -10.97
C LYS A 76 6.83 -21.33 -10.55
N ASP A 77 7.37 -22.11 -9.60
CA ASP A 77 6.73 -23.31 -9.05
C ASP A 77 6.28 -23.07 -7.61
N TRP A 78 5.21 -22.29 -7.45
CA TRP A 78 4.60 -22.01 -6.14
C TRP A 78 3.98 -23.24 -5.47
N LYS A 79 3.87 -24.37 -6.19
CA LYS A 79 3.34 -25.63 -5.68
C LYS A 79 4.43 -26.54 -5.10
N LYS A 80 5.70 -26.13 -5.16
CA LYS A 80 6.82 -26.84 -4.54
C LYS A 80 7.17 -26.21 -3.19
N ARG A 81 7.47 -27.05 -2.21
CA ARG A 81 7.98 -26.58 -0.91
C ARG A 81 9.40 -26.04 -1.06
N GLN A 82 9.68 -24.97 -0.34
CA GLN A 82 11.00 -24.35 -0.23
C GLN A 82 11.87 -25.12 0.78
N PRO A 83 13.18 -24.81 0.91
CA PRO A 83 14.07 -25.48 1.87
C PRO A 83 13.62 -25.40 3.33
N ASP A 84 12.85 -24.37 3.69
CA ASP A 84 12.22 -24.22 5.01
C ASP A 84 10.96 -25.09 5.21
N GLY A 85 10.62 -25.91 4.21
CA GLY A 85 9.46 -26.78 4.19
C GLY A 85 8.13 -26.08 3.88
N LYS A 86 8.11 -24.76 3.63
CA LYS A 86 6.87 -24.02 3.38
C LYS A 86 6.57 -23.85 1.89
N PHE A 87 5.31 -23.70 1.54
CA PHE A 87 4.94 -23.29 0.18
C PHE A 87 5.14 -21.78 0.03
N PRO A 88 5.60 -21.30 -1.13
CA PRO A 88 5.55 -19.90 -1.47
C PRO A 88 4.14 -19.33 -1.44
N ALA A 89 4.03 -18.00 -1.31
CA ALA A 89 2.76 -17.32 -1.52
C ALA A 89 2.26 -17.56 -2.95
N PRO A 90 1.02 -18.04 -3.13
CA PRO A 90 0.50 -18.36 -4.46
C PRO A 90 0.24 -17.08 -5.27
N PRO A 91 0.23 -17.17 -6.61
CA PRO A 91 -0.28 -16.11 -7.46
C PRO A 91 -1.75 -15.78 -7.11
N LEU A 92 -2.09 -14.49 -7.12
CA LEU A 92 -3.42 -13.95 -6.89
C LEU A 92 -4.05 -13.34 -8.15
N ASN A 93 -3.33 -13.32 -9.27
CA ASN A 93 -3.75 -12.71 -10.54
C ASN A 93 -4.59 -13.65 -11.44
N GLY A 94 -5.25 -14.64 -10.87
CA GLY A 94 -6.10 -15.58 -11.60
C GLY A 94 -5.38 -16.80 -12.19
N THR A 95 -4.04 -16.83 -12.16
CA THR A 95 -3.27 -18.01 -12.62
C THR A 95 -3.21 -19.16 -11.61
N ALA A 96 -3.72 -18.95 -10.40
CA ALA A 96 -3.91 -19.95 -9.36
C ALA A 96 -5.37 -20.00 -8.90
N HIS A 97 -5.64 -20.66 -7.76
CA HIS A 97 -6.99 -21.05 -7.36
C HIS A 97 -7.78 -20.00 -6.56
N THR A 98 -7.26 -18.77 -6.40
CA THR A 98 -7.89 -17.72 -5.58
C THR A 98 -9.34 -17.43 -5.98
N TRP A 99 -9.64 -17.43 -7.28
CA TRP A 99 -10.96 -17.13 -7.83
C TRP A 99 -12.01 -18.24 -7.59
N HIS A 100 -11.64 -19.39 -7.04
CA HIS A 100 -12.62 -20.41 -6.65
C HIS A 100 -13.31 -20.10 -5.31
N HIS A 101 -12.80 -19.14 -4.54
CA HIS A 101 -13.26 -18.82 -3.18
C HIS A 101 -14.23 -17.65 -3.18
N SER A 102 -15.22 -17.65 -2.28
CA SER A 102 -16.19 -16.56 -2.17
C SER A 102 -15.56 -15.28 -1.60
N PRO A 103 -16.13 -14.08 -1.85
CA PRO A 103 -15.64 -12.84 -1.26
C PRO A 103 -15.52 -12.90 0.26
N ARG A 104 -16.50 -13.51 0.94
CA ARG A 104 -16.48 -13.72 2.40
C ARG A 104 -15.25 -14.53 2.84
N LEU A 105 -14.95 -15.64 2.14
CA LEU A 105 -13.80 -16.48 2.49
C LEU A 105 -12.47 -15.78 2.20
N LEU A 106 -12.39 -14.99 1.13
CA LEU A 106 -11.22 -14.17 0.80
C LEU A 106 -10.98 -13.10 1.87
N LEU A 107 -12.01 -12.37 2.30
CA LEU A 107 -11.91 -11.40 3.40
C LEU A 107 -11.47 -12.08 4.71
N GLN A 108 -12.04 -13.25 5.02
CA GLN A 108 -11.64 -14.03 6.20
C GLN A 108 -10.16 -14.47 6.12
N THR A 109 -9.66 -14.79 4.92
CA THR A 109 -8.26 -15.13 4.70
C THR A 109 -7.35 -13.92 4.93
N ILE A 110 -7.76 -12.73 4.46
CA ILE A 110 -7.03 -11.47 4.74
C ILE A 110 -7.02 -11.17 6.24
N ASP A 111 -8.15 -11.32 6.93
CA ASP A 111 -8.24 -11.07 8.37
C ASP A 111 -7.31 -11.98 9.18
N ASN A 112 -7.34 -13.28 8.89
CA ASN A 112 -6.72 -14.29 9.74
C ASN A 112 -5.29 -14.67 9.33
N GLY A 113 -4.92 -14.40 8.07
CA GLY A 113 -3.67 -14.89 7.50
C GLY A 113 -3.57 -16.42 7.47
N GLY A 114 -2.36 -16.91 7.20
CA GLY A 114 -2.01 -18.32 7.10
C GLY A 114 -1.11 -18.83 8.23
N VAL A 115 -0.58 -17.96 9.11
CA VAL A 115 0.40 -18.34 10.13
C VAL A 115 -0.11 -19.46 11.04
N LYS A 116 -1.36 -19.36 11.53
CA LYS A 116 -1.97 -20.39 12.39
C LYS A 116 -2.17 -21.76 11.71
N PHE A 117 -2.02 -21.82 10.39
CA PHE A 117 -2.13 -23.02 9.57
C PHE A 117 -0.79 -23.47 8.99
N GLY A 118 0.34 -22.96 9.50
CA GLY A 118 1.69 -23.32 9.05
C GLY A 118 2.21 -22.53 7.85
N GLY A 119 1.46 -21.53 7.38
CA GLY A 119 1.89 -20.58 6.34
C GLY A 119 2.71 -19.42 6.91
N THR A 120 2.92 -18.39 6.08
CA THR A 120 3.66 -17.17 6.44
C THR A 120 2.84 -15.89 6.30
N MET A 121 1.67 -15.94 5.66
CA MET A 121 0.82 -14.77 5.46
C MET A 121 0.31 -14.24 6.81
N PRO A 122 0.62 -12.98 7.20
CA PRO A 122 0.10 -12.41 8.44
C PRO A 122 -1.41 -12.14 8.33
N GLY A 123 -2.07 -11.98 9.48
CA GLY A 123 -3.46 -11.52 9.52
C GLY A 123 -3.53 -9.99 9.53
N PHE A 124 -4.49 -9.43 8.81
CA PHE A 124 -4.67 -7.98 8.64
C PHE A 124 -5.91 -7.42 9.35
N LYS A 125 -6.60 -8.24 10.16
CA LYS A 125 -7.86 -7.87 10.83
C LYS A 125 -7.79 -6.50 11.53
N ASP A 126 -6.71 -6.28 12.28
CA ASP A 126 -6.51 -5.07 13.09
C ASP A 126 -5.62 -4.03 12.39
N GLN A 127 -5.19 -4.31 11.15
CA GLN A 127 -4.30 -3.46 10.36
C GLN A 127 -5.02 -2.73 9.22
N LEU A 128 -6.08 -3.35 8.68
CA LEU A 128 -6.85 -2.84 7.54
C LEU A 128 -8.34 -2.80 7.87
N THR A 129 -8.98 -1.68 7.53
CA THR A 129 -10.44 -1.54 7.60
C THR A 129 -11.13 -2.47 6.61
N ASP A 130 -12.41 -2.79 6.84
CA ASP A 130 -13.19 -3.62 5.92
C ASP A 130 -13.26 -3.03 4.50
N ALA A 131 -13.34 -1.71 4.39
CA ALA A 131 -13.32 -1.02 3.10
C ALA A 131 -11.96 -1.18 2.37
N GLU A 132 -10.84 -1.19 3.10
CA GLU A 132 -9.52 -1.39 2.51
C GLU A 132 -9.33 -2.85 2.06
N LYS A 133 -9.81 -3.81 2.86
CA LYS A 133 -9.80 -5.24 2.48
C LYS A 133 -10.68 -5.50 1.26
N GLN A 134 -11.85 -4.87 1.18
CA GLN A 134 -12.70 -4.95 -0.01
C GLN A 134 -12.01 -4.32 -1.23
N ALA A 135 -11.36 -3.17 -1.08
CA ALA A 135 -10.61 -2.54 -2.17
C ALA A 135 -9.47 -3.43 -2.67
N ILE A 136 -8.80 -4.19 -1.79
CA ILE A 136 -7.82 -5.21 -2.20
C ILE A 136 -8.49 -6.27 -3.08
N LEU A 137 -9.66 -6.80 -2.70
CA LEU A 137 -10.36 -7.80 -3.51
C LEU A 137 -10.77 -7.27 -4.88
N ASP A 138 -11.24 -6.02 -4.94
CA ASP A 138 -11.60 -5.37 -6.21
C ASP A 138 -10.37 -5.20 -7.11
N TYR A 139 -9.22 -4.85 -6.53
CA TYR A 139 -7.96 -4.82 -7.26
C TYR A 139 -7.55 -6.20 -7.76
N LEU A 140 -7.61 -7.24 -6.92
CA LEU A 140 -7.31 -8.61 -7.35
C LEU A 140 -8.21 -9.05 -8.50
N TYR A 141 -9.52 -8.78 -8.41
CA TYR A 141 -10.47 -9.06 -9.48
C TYR A 141 -10.07 -8.37 -10.79
N SER A 142 -9.62 -7.12 -10.74
CA SER A 142 -9.14 -6.38 -11.93
C SER A 142 -7.87 -6.96 -12.57
N LEU A 143 -7.07 -7.73 -11.82
CA LEU A 143 -5.87 -8.39 -12.34
C LEU A 143 -6.21 -9.68 -13.10
N TRP A 144 -7.42 -10.23 -12.94
CA TRP A 144 -7.77 -11.51 -13.53
C TRP A 144 -8.05 -11.39 -15.03
N PRO A 145 -7.71 -12.40 -15.83
CA PRO A 145 -8.20 -12.53 -17.20
C PRO A 145 -9.73 -12.40 -17.28
N GLN A 146 -10.23 -11.84 -18.39
CA GLN A 146 -11.65 -11.54 -18.56
C GLN A 146 -12.56 -12.78 -18.40
N ASP A 147 -12.13 -13.95 -18.87
CA ASP A 147 -12.89 -15.20 -18.71
C ASP A 147 -13.01 -15.63 -17.24
N ILE A 148 -11.96 -15.41 -16.44
CA ILE A 148 -11.98 -15.66 -14.99
C ILE A 148 -12.87 -14.66 -14.27
N GLN A 149 -12.81 -13.38 -14.64
CA GLN A 149 -13.71 -12.35 -14.12
C GLN A 149 -15.19 -12.70 -14.34
N GLN A 150 -15.53 -13.18 -15.55
CA GLN A 150 -16.88 -13.63 -15.88
C GLN A 150 -17.31 -14.83 -15.04
N LYS A 151 -16.48 -15.87 -14.94
CA LYS A 151 -16.75 -17.07 -14.11
C LYS A 151 -16.95 -16.71 -12.64
N TYR A 152 -16.11 -15.83 -12.10
CA TYR A 152 -16.21 -15.39 -10.72
C TYR A 152 -17.50 -14.59 -10.48
N SER A 153 -17.80 -13.63 -11.35
CA SER A 153 -19.00 -12.81 -11.23
C SER A 153 -20.26 -13.66 -11.31
N ALA A 154 -20.36 -14.57 -12.29
CA ALA A 154 -21.52 -15.47 -12.41
C ALA A 154 -21.73 -16.38 -11.18
N ARG A 155 -20.68 -16.61 -10.40
CA ARG A 155 -20.73 -17.47 -9.20
C ARG A 155 -21.05 -16.71 -7.92
N PHE A 156 -20.58 -15.46 -7.80
CA PHE A 156 -20.57 -14.74 -6.52
C PHE A 156 -21.13 -13.32 -6.55
N LYS A 157 -21.52 -12.81 -7.72
CA LYS A 157 -22.22 -11.52 -7.90
C LYS A 157 -23.61 -11.76 -8.46
#